data_AF-A0A1G8H7N9-F1
#
_entry.id   AF-A0A1G8H7N9-F1
#
_cell.length_a   1.000
_cell.length_b   1.000
_cell.length_c   1.000
_cell.angle_alpha   90.00
_cell.angle_beta   90.00
_cell.angle_gamma   90.00
#
_symmetry.space_group_name_H-M   'P 1'
#
loop_
_entity.id
_entity.type
_entity.pdbx_description
1 polymer ?
#
loop_
_entity_poly.entity_id
_entity_poly.type
_entity_poly.pdbx_seq_one_letter_code
_entity_poly.pdbx_strand_id
1 'polypeptide(L)'
;MDSYNISTERGLTVYGCLRRVQLADAMLAMHFAVEDAEILEISSSIEIDLGGLEIDIALLSRMLRMILSWGSLEKQPQLIGI
;
A
#
# COMPACT_ATOMS: atom_id res chain seq x y z
N MET A 1 -12.83 12.53 -2.62
CA MET A 1 -12.26 11.32 -3.25
C MET A 1 -12.34 10.24 -2.20
N ASP A 2 -13.10 9.18 -2.45
CA ASP A 2 -13.55 8.28 -1.37
C ASP A 2 -12.51 7.22 -0.99
N SER A 3 -11.46 7.06 -1.81
CA SER A 3 -10.44 6.03 -1.68
C SER A 3 -9.27 6.29 -2.65
N TYR A 4 -8.09 5.73 -2.37
CA TYR A 4 -7.07 5.49 -3.39
C TYR A 4 -7.57 4.43 -4.39
N ASN A 5 -7.00 4.44 -5.59
CA ASN A 5 -7.19 3.42 -6.61
C ASN A 5 -5.84 2.82 -7.00
N ILE A 6 -5.89 1.56 -7.44
CA ILE A 6 -4.79 0.91 -8.12
C ILE A 6 -5.27 0.57 -9.50
N SER A 7 -4.48 1.00 -10.49
CA SER A 7 -4.74 0.79 -11.90
C SER A 7 -3.60 0.00 -12.50
N THR A 8 -3.90 -1.03 -13.28
CA THR A 8 -2.90 -1.78 -14.05
C THR A 8 -2.77 -1.18 -15.45
N GLU A 9 -1.66 -1.47 -16.12
CA GLU A 9 -1.42 -1.06 -17.51
C GLU A 9 -2.46 -1.64 -18.49
N ARG A 10 -3.19 -2.69 -18.08
CA ARG A 10 -4.27 -3.31 -18.85
C ARG A 10 -5.61 -2.60 -18.70
N GLY A 11 -5.66 -1.49 -17.97
CA GLY A 11 -6.86 -0.67 -17.78
C GLY A 11 -7.79 -1.14 -16.66
N LEU A 12 -7.41 -2.15 -15.87
CA LEU A 12 -8.16 -2.57 -14.69
C LEU A 12 -7.91 -1.57 -13.56
N THR A 13 -8.96 -1.13 -12.89
CA THR A 13 -8.86 -0.20 -11.76
C THR A 13 -9.75 -0.66 -10.61
N VAL A 14 -9.15 -0.83 -9.42
CA VAL A 14 -9.87 -1.16 -8.20
C VAL A 14 -9.62 -0.08 -7.15
N TYR A 15 -10.66 0.27 -6.40
CA TYR A 15 -10.62 1.31 -5.37
C TYR A 15 -10.59 0.66 -3.99
N GLY A 16 -9.66 1.08 -3.14
CA GLY A 16 -9.69 0.66 -1.73
C GLY A 16 -9.19 -0.77 -1.49
N CYS A 17 -8.40 -1.30 -2.43
CA CYS A 17 -7.92 -2.69 -2.40
C CYS A 17 -6.77 -2.95 -1.42
N LEU A 18 -5.96 -1.94 -1.08
CA LEU A 18 -4.87 -2.01 -0.11
C LEU A 18 -5.41 -2.00 1.35
N ARG A 19 -5.22 -3.09 2.08
CA ARG A 19 -5.74 -3.22 3.44
C ARG A 19 -4.71 -2.87 4.49
N ARG A 20 -3.45 -3.17 4.22
CA ARG A 20 -2.37 -2.99 5.18
C ARG A 20 -1.09 -2.63 4.48
N VAL A 21 -0.35 -1.70 5.09
CA VAL A 21 1.03 -1.38 4.78
C VAL A 21 1.85 -1.63 6.03
N GLN A 22 2.92 -2.39 5.90
CA GLN A 22 3.89 -2.61 6.96
C GLN A 22 5.25 -2.09 6.51
N LEU A 23 5.84 -1.23 7.31
CA LEU A 23 7.23 -0.80 7.14
C LEU A 23 8.00 -1.35 8.32
N ALA A 24 8.95 -2.25 8.10
CA ALA A 24 9.78 -2.83 9.16
C ALA A 24 11.22 -2.93 8.68
N ASP A 25 12.16 -2.39 9.46
CA ASP A 25 13.57 -2.26 9.09
C ASP A 25 13.75 -1.60 7.71
N ALA A 26 14.15 -2.38 6.70
CA ALA A 26 14.32 -1.98 5.31
C ALA A 26 13.34 -2.71 4.38
N MET A 27 12.19 -3.18 4.87
CA MET A 27 11.19 -3.88 4.07
C MET A 27 9.84 -3.18 4.15
N LEU A 28 9.26 -2.93 2.98
CA LEU A 28 7.90 -2.40 2.83
C LEU A 28 6.98 -3.50 2.29
N ALA A 29 6.07 -4.00 3.13
CA ALA A 29 5.04 -4.94 2.71
C ALA A 29 3.71 -4.22 2.47
N MET A 30 3.04 -4.58 1.38
CA MET A 30 1.71 -4.12 1.01
C MET A 30 0.80 -5.33 0.86
N HIS A 31 -0.31 -5.32 1.60
CA HIS A 31 -1.31 -6.38 1.55
C HIS A 31 -2.63 -5.86 0.99
N PHE A 32 -3.11 -6.54 -0.03
CA PHE A 32 -4.36 -6.25 -0.71
C PHE A 32 -5.46 -7.20 -0.22
N ALA A 33 -6.73 -6.79 -0.38
CA ALA A 33 -7.83 -7.74 -0.28
C ALA A 33 -7.66 -8.83 -1.34
N VAL A 34 -7.88 -10.08 -0.96
CA VAL A 34 -7.65 -11.22 -1.86
C VAL A 34 -8.48 -11.10 -3.13
N GLU A 35 -9.76 -10.80 -2.98
CA GLU A 35 -10.71 -10.60 -4.09
C GLU A 35 -10.25 -9.50 -5.07
N ASP A 36 -9.76 -8.38 -4.53
CA ASP A 36 -9.29 -7.26 -5.34
C ASP A 36 -7.95 -7.57 -6.03
N ALA A 37 -7.06 -8.31 -5.35
CA ALA A 37 -5.79 -8.75 -5.93
C ALA A 37 -6.01 -9.75 -7.08
N GLU A 38 -6.99 -10.65 -6.94
CA GLU A 38 -7.43 -11.55 -8.00
C GLU A 38 -7.97 -10.78 -9.21
N ILE A 39 -8.83 -9.77 -8.99
CA ILE A 39 -9.33 -8.89 -10.06
C ILE A 39 -8.17 -8.19 -10.78
N LEU A 40 -7.18 -7.72 -10.03
CA LEU A 40 -6.00 -7.04 -10.57
C LEU A 40 -4.96 -8.00 -11.17
N GLU A 41 -5.14 -9.31 -11.03
CA GLU A 41 -4.17 -10.36 -11.41
C GLU A 41 -2.78 -10.15 -10.77
N ILE A 42 -2.75 -9.72 -9.51
CA ILE A 42 -1.52 -9.50 -8.74
C ILE A 42 -1.45 -10.42 -7.52
N SER A 43 -0.27 -10.47 -6.88
CA SER A 43 -0.15 -11.11 -5.58
C SER A 43 -0.88 -10.30 -4.51
N SER A 44 -1.59 -10.98 -3.61
CA SER A 44 -2.27 -10.36 -2.46
C SER A 44 -1.31 -9.77 -1.43
N SER A 45 -0.04 -10.15 -1.49
CA SER A 45 1.06 -9.59 -0.70
C SER A 45 2.22 -9.24 -1.64
N ILE A 46 2.73 -8.03 -1.52
CA ILE A 46 3.91 -7.56 -2.24
C ILE A 46 4.90 -7.05 -1.19
N GLU A 47 6.14 -7.52 -1.27
CA GLU A 47 7.24 -7.07 -0.43
C GLU A 47 8.26 -6.33 -1.29
N ILE A 48 8.68 -5.17 -0.81
CA ILE A 48 9.68 -4.34 -1.46
C ILE A 48 10.87 -4.22 -0.50
N ASP A 49 12.00 -4.75 -0.93
CA ASP A 49 13.27 -4.53 -0.25
C ASP A 49 13.76 -3.11 -0.53
N LEU A 50 13.91 -2.33 0.54
CA LEU A 50 14.47 -0.98 0.54
C LEU A 50 15.97 -1.00 0.84
N GLY A 51 16.53 -2.17 1.13
CA GLY A 51 17.95 -2.37 1.38
C GLY A 51 18.82 -1.88 0.23
N GLY A 52 19.89 -1.15 0.56
CA GLY A 52 20.79 -0.56 -0.43
C GLY A 52 20.26 0.68 -1.13
N LEU A 53 19.02 1.10 -0.87
CA LEU A 53 18.52 2.42 -1.26
C LEU A 53 18.80 3.41 -0.13
N GLU A 54 19.28 4.61 -0.46
CA GLU A 54 19.45 5.71 0.51
C GLU A 54 18.09 6.34 0.86
N ILE A 55 17.20 5.56 1.47
CA ILE A 55 15.88 5.99 1.88
C ILE A 55 15.91 6.41 3.35
N ASP A 56 15.51 7.66 3.60
CA ASP A 56 15.19 8.12 4.95
C ASP A 56 13.87 7.47 5.40
N ILE A 57 13.98 6.45 6.26
CA ILE A 57 12.85 5.69 6.81
C ILE A 57 11.88 6.59 7.60
N ALA A 58 12.37 7.62 8.29
CA ALA A 58 11.52 8.54 9.03
C ALA A 58 10.70 9.42 8.06
N LEU A 59 11.33 9.90 6.99
CA LEU A 59 10.63 10.62 5.93
C LEU A 59 9.60 9.73 5.23
N LEU A 60 9.98 8.49 4.87
CA LEU A 60 9.09 7.52 4.23
C LEU A 60 7.88 7.22 5.13
N SER A 61 8.10 6.94 6.41
CA SER A 61 7.03 6.69 7.39
C SER A 61 6.07 7.87 7.49
N ARG A 62 6.59 9.11 7.54
CA ARG A 62 5.76 10.33 7.54
C ARG A 62 4.93 10.45 6.26
N MET A 63 5.53 10.18 5.10
CA MET A 63 4.83 10.22 3.81
C MET A 63 3.75 9.14 3.71
N LEU A 64 4.04 7.91 4.13
CA LEU A 64 3.08 6.82 4.17
C LEU A 64 1.89 7.17 5.07
N ARG A 65 2.11 7.71 6.27
CA ARG A 65 1.02 8.17 7.15
C ARG A 65 0.11 9.18 6.45
N MET A 66 0.71 10.15 5.75
CA MET A 66 -0.03 11.18 5.04
C MET A 66 -0.85 10.58 3.89
N ILE A 67 -0.22 9.77 3.03
CA ILE A 67 -0.86 9.22 1.82
C ILE A 67 -1.96 8.21 2.19
N LEU A 68 -1.69 7.32 3.16
CA LEU A 68 -2.64 6.26 3.56
C LEU A 68 -3.83 6.81 4.36
N SER A 69 -3.73 8.03 4.90
CA SER A 69 -4.86 8.74 5.49
C SER A 69 -5.81 9.38 4.47
N TRP A 70 -5.53 9.27 3.16
CA TRP A 70 -6.42 9.80 2.13
C TRP A 70 -7.62 8.88 1.91
N GLY A 71 -8.80 9.48 1.75
CA GLY A 71 -10.05 8.76 1.52
C GLY A 71 -10.87 8.54 2.80
N SER A 72 -11.97 7.82 2.65
CA SER A 72 -12.90 7.50 3.74
C SER A 72 -12.26 6.57 4.77
N LEU A 73 -12.56 6.78 6.06
CA LEU A 73 -11.99 6.00 7.17
C LEU A 73 -12.12 4.48 6.98
N GLU A 74 -13.24 4.02 6.42
CA GLU A 74 -13.51 2.60 6.16
C GLU A 74 -12.60 1.97 5.08
N LYS A 75 -11.98 2.82 4.24
CA LYS A 75 -11.12 2.41 3.14
C LYS A 75 -9.66 2.77 3.37
N GLN A 76 -9.32 3.39 4.51
CA GLN A 76 -7.94 3.71 4.86
C GLN A 76 -7.17 2.42 5.19
N PRO A 77 -6.03 2.16 4.54
CA PRO A 77 -5.19 1.03 4.88
C PRO A 77 -4.60 1.21 6.27
N GLN A 78 -4.45 0.11 7.01
CA GLN A 78 -3.75 0.15 8.28
C GLN A 78 -2.24 0.26 8.03
N LEU A 79 -1.60 1.26 8.64
CA LEU A 79 -0.14 1.36 8.65
C LEU A 79 0.40 0.78 9.96
N ILE A 80 1.24 -0.25 9.87
CA ILE A 80 1.81 -0.97 11.02
C ILE A 80 3.34 -1.08 10.90
N GLY A 81 4.00 -1.45 12.01
CA GLY A 81 5.44 -1.77 12.02
C GLY A 81 6.40 -0.59 12.18
N ILE A 82 5.88 0.63 12.34
CA ILE A 82 6.68 1.85 12.52
C ILE A 82 7.41 1.86 13.87
#